data_AF-A0A3D5WJY4-F1
#
_entry.id   AF-A0A3D5WJY4-F1
#
_cell.length_a   1.000
_cell.length_b   1.000
_cell.length_c   1.000
_cell.angle_alpha   90.00
_cell.angle_beta   90.00
_cell.angle_gamma   90.00
#
_symmetry.space_group_name_H-M   'P 1'
#
loop_
_entity.id
_entity.type
_entity.pdbx_description
1 polymer ?
#
loop_
_entity_poly.entity_id
_entity_poly.type
_entity_poly.pdbx_seq_one_letter_code
_entity_poly.pdbx_strand_id
1 'polypeptide(L)'
;MKHLISPLDLSVDELDHILALGQSIMHDPQAYAHVCDGKKLATLFYEPSTRTRLSFEAAMLNLGGSVLGFSSADSSSASKGESVADTIRVV
;
A
#
# COMPACT_ATOMS: atom_id res chain seq x y z
N MET A 1 -2.77 -3.79 -14.68
CA MET A 1 -2.58 -2.54 -13.93
C MET A 1 -1.16 -2.42 -13.36
N LYS A 2 -0.44 -1.32 -13.62
CA LYS A 2 0.89 -1.05 -13.01
C LYS A 2 0.82 -0.11 -11.80
N HIS A 3 -0.13 0.83 -11.81
CA HIS A 3 -0.35 1.84 -10.77
C HIS A 3 -1.85 2.07 -10.58
N LEU A 4 -2.26 2.50 -9.39
CA LEU A 4 -3.61 2.95 -9.06
C LEU A 4 -3.51 4.37 -8.48
N ILE A 5 -3.79 5.38 -9.31
CA ILE A 5 -3.68 6.80 -8.94
C ILE A 5 -5.07 7.43 -8.84
N SER A 6 -5.90 7.21 -9.86
CA SER A 6 -7.29 7.64 -9.88
C SER A 6 -8.23 6.45 -10.10
N PRO A 7 -9.41 6.40 -9.46
CA PRO A 7 -10.43 5.40 -9.79
C PRO A 7 -10.94 5.55 -11.24
N LEU A 8 -10.78 6.73 -11.85
CA LEU A 8 -11.15 6.98 -13.25
C LEU A 8 -10.19 6.32 -14.25
N ASP A 9 -9.02 5.84 -13.78
CA ASP A 9 -8.07 5.12 -14.62
C ASP A 9 -8.48 3.64 -14.83
N LEU A 10 -9.48 3.16 -14.07
CA LEU A 10 -9.97 1.79 -14.13
C LEU A 10 -11.10 1.66 -15.14
N SER A 11 -11.01 0.64 -15.98
CA SER A 11 -12.18 0.11 -16.68
C SER A 11 -13.15 -0.56 -15.71
N VAL A 12 -14.42 -0.71 -16.13
CA VAL A 12 -15.44 -1.42 -15.34
C VAL A 12 -14.99 -2.85 -15.04
N ASP A 13 -14.45 -3.55 -16.05
CA ASP A 13 -13.96 -4.91 -15.86
C ASP A 13 -12.83 -4.98 -14.83
N GLU A 14 -11.86 -4.05 -14.86
CA GLU A 14 -10.78 -4.02 -13.86
C GLU A 14 -11.31 -3.74 -12.45
N LEU A 15 -12.29 -2.85 -12.31
CA LEU A 15 -12.94 -2.58 -11.04
C LEU A 15 -13.64 -3.84 -10.50
N ASP A 16 -14.40 -4.53 -11.35
CA ASP A 16 -15.09 -5.77 -10.98
C ASP A 16 -14.10 -6.86 -10.53
N HIS A 17 -12.97 -7.00 -11.23
CA HIS A 17 -11.91 -7.94 -10.82
C HIS A 17 -11.30 -7.59 -9.46
N ILE A 18 -11.04 -6.30 -9.18
CA ILE A 18 -10.50 -5.86 -7.88
C ILE A 18 -11.50 -6.16 -6.75
N LEU A 19 -12.78 -5.87 -6.96
CA LEU A 19 -13.83 -6.11 -5.97
C LEU A 19 -14.04 -7.61 -5.72
N ALA A 20 -14.05 -8.44 -6.78
CA ALA A 20 -14.16 -9.89 -6.66
C ALA A 20 -12.96 -10.50 -5.93
N LEU A 21 -11.74 -10.03 -6.20
CA LEU A 21 -10.55 -10.46 -5.47
C LEU A 21 -10.64 -10.07 -3.99
N GLY A 22 -11.07 -8.85 -3.68
CA GLY A 22 -11.29 -8.41 -2.31
C GLY A 22 -12.29 -9.30 -1.55
N GLN A 23 -13.41 -9.65 -2.19
CA GLN A 23 -14.39 -10.57 -1.62
C GLN A 23 -13.82 -11.98 -1.40
N SER A 24 -12.98 -12.46 -2.32
CA SER A 24 -12.34 -13.78 -2.20
C SER A 24 -11.37 -13.84 -1.03
N ILE A 25 -10.55 -12.79 -0.84
CA ILE A 25 -9.64 -12.65 0.31
C ILE A 25 -10.44 -12.57 1.62
N MET A 26 -11.57 -11.85 1.64
CA MET A 26 -12.44 -11.77 2.81
C MET A 26 -13.09 -13.13 3.14
N HIS A 27 -13.43 -13.92 2.13
CA HIS A 27 -14.08 -15.21 2.31
C HIS A 27 -13.13 -16.27 2.86
N ASP A 28 -11.91 -16.34 2.34
CA ASP A 28 -10.88 -17.28 2.81
C ASP A 28 -9.52 -16.57 3.00
N PRO A 29 -9.32 -15.87 4.12
CA PRO A 29 -8.06 -15.16 4.37
C PRO A 29 -6.84 -16.09 4.41
N GLN A 30 -7.01 -17.36 4.79
CA GLN A 30 -5.90 -18.32 4.92
C GLN A 30 -5.35 -18.72 3.56
N ALA A 31 -6.20 -18.83 2.54
CA ALA A 31 -5.76 -19.09 1.16
C ALA A 31 -4.81 -18.00 0.63
N TYR A 32 -4.86 -16.78 1.19
CA TYR A 32 -4.06 -15.64 0.76
C TYR A 32 -2.96 -15.25 1.75
N ALA A 33 -2.81 -15.95 2.88
CA ALA A 33 -1.94 -15.53 3.98
C ALA A 33 -0.43 -15.44 3.64
N HIS A 34 -0.01 -16.01 2.51
CA HIS A 34 1.38 -16.08 2.07
C HIS A 34 1.64 -15.50 0.67
N VAL A 35 0.64 -14.88 0.04
CA VAL A 35 0.77 -14.42 -1.36
C VAL A 35 1.75 -13.25 -1.53
N CYS A 36 2.10 -12.58 -0.43
CA CYS A 36 3.06 -11.50 -0.38
C CYS A 36 4.34 -11.86 0.40
N ASP A 37 4.60 -13.15 0.64
CA ASP A 37 5.85 -13.60 1.27
C ASP A 37 7.08 -13.06 0.53
N GLY A 38 8.02 -12.49 1.29
CA GLY A 38 9.23 -11.85 0.76
C GLY A 38 8.99 -10.50 0.07
N LYS A 39 7.75 -10.01 0.01
CA LYS A 39 7.42 -8.67 -0.50
C LYS A 39 7.39 -7.64 0.62
N LYS A 40 7.74 -6.40 0.28
CA LYS A 40 7.78 -5.27 1.20
C LYS A 40 6.88 -4.15 0.68
N LEU A 41 6.02 -3.62 1.54
CA LEU A 41 5.21 -2.43 1.28
C LEU A 41 5.85 -1.23 1.98
N ALA A 42 6.10 -0.16 1.23
CA ALA A 42 6.50 1.11 1.79
C ALA A 42 5.29 2.05 1.98
N THR A 43 5.07 2.55 3.19
CA THR A 43 4.06 3.57 3.49
C THR A 43 4.72 4.93 3.66
N LEU A 44 4.48 5.86 2.73
CA LEU A 44 5.12 7.18 2.68
C LEU A 44 4.06 8.27 2.85
N PHE A 45 3.76 8.65 4.09
CA PHE A 45 2.75 9.67 4.42
C PHE A 45 3.43 11.01 4.73
N TYR A 46 3.32 11.98 3.82
CA TYR A 46 3.78 13.35 4.06
C TYR A 46 2.82 14.09 5.00
N GLU A 47 1.52 13.83 4.86
CA GLU A 47 0.49 14.22 5.81
C GLU A 47 0.04 12.98 6.63
N PRO A 48 0.06 13.04 7.97
CA PRO A 48 -0.30 11.89 8.79
C PRO A 48 -1.73 11.41 8.57
N SER A 49 -1.91 10.11 8.29
CA SER A 49 -3.23 9.46 8.29
C SER A 49 -3.16 8.07 8.93
N THR A 50 -3.46 8.02 10.23
CA THR A 50 -3.37 6.78 11.02
C THR A 50 -4.30 5.69 10.49
N ARG A 51 -5.53 6.03 10.09
CA ARG A 51 -6.50 5.05 9.61
C ARG A 51 -6.04 4.41 8.31
N THR A 52 -5.59 5.21 7.34
CA THR A 52 -5.10 4.72 6.06
C THR A 52 -3.82 3.90 6.25
N ARG A 53 -2.86 4.40 7.02
CA ARG A 53 -1.60 3.69 7.26
C ARG A 53 -1.85 2.30 7.87
N LEU A 54 -2.62 2.24 8.96
CA LEU A 54 -2.88 0.97 9.66
C LEU A 54 -3.68 0.00 8.79
N SER A 55 -4.62 0.46 7.96
CA SER A 55 -5.38 -0.45 7.08
C SER A 55 -4.48 -1.11 6.03
N PHE A 56 -3.59 -0.35 5.40
CA PHE A 56 -2.66 -0.88 4.39
C PHE A 56 -1.57 -1.76 5.03
N GLU A 57 -1.04 -1.36 6.19
CA GLU A 57 -0.05 -2.16 6.90
C GLU A 57 -0.64 -3.50 7.36
N ALA A 58 -1.83 -3.48 7.97
CA ALA A 58 -2.50 -4.71 8.40
C ALA A 58 -2.80 -5.63 7.22
N ALA A 59 -3.27 -5.09 6.09
CA ALA A 59 -3.51 -5.88 4.88
C ALA A 59 -2.22 -6.55 4.39
N MET A 60 -1.10 -5.82 4.30
CA MET A 60 0.17 -6.40 3.85
C MET A 60 0.69 -7.49 4.80
N LEU A 61 0.63 -7.25 6.11
CA LEU A 61 1.04 -8.23 7.12
C LEU A 61 0.18 -9.49 7.08
N ASN A 62 -1.13 -9.35 6.90
CA ASN A 62 -2.05 -10.49 6.77
C ASN A 62 -1.80 -11.35 5.53
N LEU A 63 -1.20 -10.77 4.49
CA LEU A 63 -0.82 -11.48 3.25
C LEU A 63 0.61 -12.07 3.32
N GLY A 64 1.26 -12.03 4.48
CA GLY A 64 2.60 -12.58 4.71
C GLY A 64 3.75 -11.62 4.35
N GLY A 65 3.40 -10.40 3.95
CA GLY A 65 4.35 -9.36 3.60
C GLY A 65 4.98 -8.66 4.81
N SER A 66 5.91 -7.76 4.52
CA SER A 66 6.48 -6.85 5.51
C SER A 66 6.20 -5.39 5.15
N VAL A 67 6.22 -4.51 6.16
CA VAL A 67 5.98 -3.08 5.99
C VAL A 67 7.19 -2.26 6.43
N LEU A 68 7.45 -1.15 5.75
CA LEU A 68 8.46 -0.15 6.12
C LEU A 68 7.99 1.24 5.72
N GLY A 69 8.70 2.28 6.16
CA GLY A 69 8.40 3.66 5.81
C GLY A 69 8.29 4.55 7.03
N PHE A 70 7.62 5.69 6.87
CA PHE A 70 7.51 6.72 7.88
C PHE A 70 6.06 7.20 8.04
N SER A 71 5.72 7.61 9.26
CA SER A 71 4.36 8.03 9.64
C SER A 71 4.09 9.53 9.48
N SER A 72 5.13 10.33 9.22
CA SER A 72 5.02 11.78 8.96
C SER A 72 6.25 12.32 8.23
N ALA A 73 6.10 13.43 7.48
CA ALA A 73 7.23 14.14 6.86
C ALA A 73 8.30 14.61 7.87
N ASP A 74 7.89 14.91 9.11
CA ASP A 74 8.80 15.30 10.19
C ASP A 74 9.77 14.17 10.59
N SER A 75 9.34 12.93 10.39
CA SER A 75 10.15 11.73 10.62
C SER A 75 10.93 11.28 9.37
N SER A 76 10.87 12.04 8.28
CA SER A 76 11.52 11.72 7.01
C SER A 76 12.49 12.81 6.54
N SER A 77 13.31 12.49 5.53
CA SER A 77 14.22 13.44 4.88
C SER A 77 13.51 14.60 4.18
N ALA A 78 12.17 14.55 4.03
CA ALA A 78 11.37 15.68 3.57
C ALA A 78 11.55 16.91 4.48
N SER A 79 11.65 16.70 5.80
CA SER A 79 11.98 17.76 6.77
C SER A 79 13.36 18.40 6.55
N LYS A 80 14.24 17.73 5.80
CA LYS A 80 15.59 18.20 5.42
C LYS A 80 15.64 18.77 3.99
N GLY A 81 14.49 18.97 3.34
CA GLY A 81 14.39 19.55 2.01
C GLY A 81 14.54 18.57 0.84
N GLU A 82 14.51 17.26 1.09
CA GLU A 82 14.50 16.26 0.02
C GLU A 82 13.20 16.34 -0.80
N SER A 83 13.30 16.28 -2.13
CA SER A 83 12.12 16.31 -2.99
C SER A 83 11.38 14.97 -2.96
N VAL A 84 10.05 15.00 -3.14
CA VAL A 84 9.24 13.77 -3.26
C VAL A 84 9.80 12.82 -4.33
N ALA A 85 10.28 13.38 -5.43
CA ALA A 85 10.85 12.59 -6.53
C ALA A 85 12.14 11.87 -6.11
N ASP A 86 12.95 12.46 -5.24
CA ASP A 86 14.19 11.83 -4.75
C ASP A 86 13.86 10.72 -3.75
N THR A 87 12.93 10.98 -2.82
CA THR A 87 12.45 9.97 -1.88
C THR A 87 11.91 8.72 -2.60
N ILE A 88 11.06 8.90 -3.63
CA ILE A 88 10.46 7.79 -4.40
C ILE A 88 11.48 6.98 -5.22
N ARG A 89 12.62 7.56 -5.61
CA ARG A 89 13.67 6.82 -6.33
C ARG A 89 14.50 5.92 -5.42
N VAL A 90 14.56 6.24 -4.12
CA VAL A 90 15.38 5.52 -3.14
C VAL A 90 14.63 4.38 -2.48
N VAL A 91 13.33 4.57 -2.22
CA VAL A 91 12.45 3.59 -1.58
C VAL A 91 12.02 2.52 -2.59
#